data_AF-A0A4Y2PNG9-F1
#
_entry.id   AF-A0A4Y2PNG9-F1
#
_cell.length_a   1.000
_cell.length_b   1.000
_cell.length_c   1.000
_cell.angle_alpha   90.00
_cell.angle_beta   90.00
_cell.angle_gamma   90.00
#
_symmetry.space_group_name_H-M   'P 1'
#
loop_
_entity.id
_entity.type
_entity.pdbx_description
1 polymer ?
#
loop_
_entity_poly.entity_id
_entity_poly.type
_entity_poly.pdbx_seq_one_letter_code
_entity_poly.pdbx_strand_id
1 'polypeptide(L)'
;MLQKEDIVVDVACNLLKGLTAQRRDCRGTIVNELLEESKQPCLVLNVDPSFKEVNEIFGFLSPKQLTTLDNKALKEKATTLANLYQDDLDKEELYVEIESFKYSVKAATI
;
A
#
# COMPACT_ATOMS: atom_id res chain seq x y z
N MET A 1 -30.75 8.28 -40.14
CA MET A 1 -31.14 8.45 -38.72
C MET A 1 -30.08 7.75 -37.89
N LEU A 2 -29.20 8.49 -37.20
CA LEU A 2 -28.09 7.90 -36.41
C LEU A 2 -27.63 8.81 -35.25
N GLN A 3 -28.42 9.81 -34.84
CA GLN A 3 -27.95 10.85 -33.90
C GLN A 3 -28.33 10.61 -32.43
N LYS A 4 -29.10 9.57 -32.10
CA LYS A 4 -29.55 9.31 -30.72
C LYS A 4 -28.60 8.38 -29.94
N GLU A 5 -27.91 7.46 -30.61
CA GLU A 5 -26.95 6.55 -29.95
C GLU A 5 -25.64 7.25 -29.58
N ASP A 6 -25.11 8.13 -30.44
CA ASP A 6 -23.86 8.86 -30.17
C ASP A 6 -23.95 9.76 -28.93
N ILE A 7 -25.11 10.39 -28.69
CA ILE A 7 -25.31 11.27 -27.53
C ILE A 7 -25.31 10.47 -26.22
N VAL A 8 -25.89 9.27 -26.22
CA VAL A 8 -25.96 8.42 -25.02
C VAL A 8 -24.58 7.88 -24.67
N VAL A 9 -23.78 7.51 -25.68
CA VAL A 9 -22.40 7.08 -25.49
C VAL A 9 -21.52 8.22 -24.97
N ASP A 10 -21.69 9.44 -25.48
CA ASP A 10 -20.91 10.60 -25.02
C ASP A 10 -21.23 10.97 -23.57
N VAL A 11 -22.51 10.94 -23.20
CA VAL A 11 -22.96 11.17 -21.81
C VAL A 11 -22.41 10.08 -20.89
N ALA A 12 -22.45 8.80 -21.30
CA ALA A 12 -21.88 7.70 -20.54
C ALA A 12 -20.36 7.82 -20.38
N CYS A 13 -19.63 8.20 -21.44
CA CYS A 13 -18.20 8.44 -21.40
C CYS A 13 -17.84 9.60 -20.44
N ASN A 14 -18.62 10.67 -20.43
CA ASN A 14 -18.39 11.81 -19.54
C ASN A 14 -18.70 11.47 -18.07
N LEU A 15 -19.76 10.71 -17.81
CA LEU A 15 -20.05 10.15 -16.49
C LEU A 15 -18.92 9.25 -16.00
N LEU A 16 -18.42 8.34 -16.84
CA LEU A 16 -17.30 7.45 -16.49
C LEU A 16 -16.00 8.22 -16.21
N LYS A 17 -15.72 9.29 -16.98
CA LYS A 17 -14.59 10.19 -16.72
C LYS A 17 -14.73 10.90 -15.37
N GLY A 18 -15.92 11.42 -15.06
CA GLY A 18 -16.23 12.04 -13.77
C GLY A 18 -16.06 11.08 -12.59
N LEU A 19 -16.61 9.86 -12.71
CA LEU A 19 -16.46 8.79 -11.72
C LEU A 19 -15.01 8.32 -11.53
N THR A 20 -14.21 8.34 -12.60
CA THR A 20 -12.78 7.97 -12.54
C THR A 20 -11.95 9.08 -11.89
N ALA A 21 -12.28 10.35 -12.14
CA ALA A 21 -11.70 11.49 -11.44
C ALA A 21 -12.06 11.46 -9.95
N GLN A 22 -13.33 11.24 -9.62
CA GLN A 22 -13.79 11.13 -8.23
C GLN A 22 -13.14 9.95 -7.49
N ARG A 23 -12.98 8.77 -8.12
CA ARG A 23 -12.23 7.65 -7.51
C ARG A 23 -10.75 7.96 -7.28
N ARG A 24 -10.12 8.77 -8.14
CA ARG A 24 -8.72 9.18 -7.97
C ARG A 24 -8.57 10.18 -6.82
N ASP A 25 -9.48 11.15 -6.74
CA ASP A 25 -9.52 12.12 -5.64
C ASP A 25 -9.86 11.44 -4.31
N CYS A 26 -10.90 10.59 -4.26
CA CYS A 26 -11.21 9.82 -3.06
C CYS A 26 -10.06 8.88 -2.64
N ARG A 27 -9.31 8.29 -3.57
CA ARG A 27 -8.11 7.50 -3.23
C ARG A 27 -7.00 8.37 -2.63
N GLY A 28 -6.78 9.57 -3.17
CA GLY A 28 -5.82 10.53 -2.62
C GLY A 28 -6.25 11.07 -1.26
N THR A 29 -7.54 11.40 -1.11
CA THR A 29 -8.14 11.88 0.13
C THR A 29 -8.18 10.79 1.21
N ILE A 30 -8.58 9.56 0.90
CA ILE A 30 -8.59 8.45 1.87
C ILE A 30 -7.16 8.10 2.29
N VAL A 31 -6.19 8.06 1.36
CA VAL A 31 -4.78 7.84 1.72
C VAL A 31 -4.22 8.99 2.55
N ASN A 32 -4.60 10.25 2.26
CA ASN A 32 -4.20 11.40 3.06
C ASN A 32 -4.90 11.42 4.42
N GLU A 33 -6.19 11.12 4.51
CA GLU A 33 -6.93 11.03 5.76
C GLU A 33 -6.39 9.87 6.61
N LEU A 34 -6.15 8.68 6.07
CA LEU A 34 -5.44 7.59 6.77
C LEU A 34 -4.02 7.98 7.18
N LEU A 35 -3.31 8.76 6.36
CA LEU A 35 -1.97 9.25 6.69
C LEU A 35 -2.03 10.29 7.82
N GLU A 36 -2.95 11.25 7.79
CA GLU A 36 -3.15 12.24 8.86
C GLU A 36 -3.71 11.60 10.14
N GLU A 37 -4.63 10.64 10.01
CA GLU A 37 -5.13 9.79 11.09
C GLU A 37 -4.05 8.86 11.64
N SER A 38 -3.03 8.50 10.86
CA SER A 38 -1.85 7.78 11.36
C SER A 38 -0.81 8.70 12.02
N LYS A 39 -0.77 9.99 11.67
CA LYS A 39 0.09 11.01 12.30
C LYS A 39 -0.41 11.45 13.68
N GLN A 40 -1.73 11.48 13.90
CA GLN A 40 -2.29 11.85 15.22
C GLN A 40 -1.93 10.88 16.37
N PRO A 41 -2.00 9.54 16.21
CA PRO A 41 -1.57 8.60 17.23
C PRO A 41 -0.08 8.69 17.56
N CYS A 42 0.77 9.13 16.62
CA CYS A 42 2.20 9.37 16.87
C CYS A 42 2.47 10.54 17.83
N LEU A 43 1.50 11.45 18.05
CA LEU A 43 1.66 12.57 18.99
C LEU A 43 1.15 12.24 20.41
N VAL A 44 0.28 11.22 20.54
CA VAL A 44 -0.31 10.81 21.83
C VAL A 44 0.50 9.68 22.47
N LEU A 45 1.10 8.81 21.65
CA LEU A 45 2.15 7.90 22.07
C LEU A 45 3.46 8.66 21.91
N ASN A 46 4.30 8.80 22.94
CA ASN A 46 5.65 9.42 22.87
C ASN A 46 6.63 8.62 21.97
N VAL A 47 6.22 8.26 20.76
CA VAL A 47 7.02 7.59 19.76
C VAL A 47 7.20 8.64 18.67
N ASP A 48 8.28 9.39 18.78
CA ASP A 48 8.99 9.86 17.59
C ASP A 48 9.93 8.71 17.20
N PRO A 49 9.48 7.64 16.51
CA PRO A 49 10.46 6.84 15.81
C PRO A 49 10.93 7.76 14.69
N SER A 50 12.12 8.33 14.86
CA SER A 50 12.72 9.16 13.81
C SER A 50 12.56 8.41 12.48
N PHE A 51 12.29 9.11 11.38
CA PHE A 51 12.04 8.48 10.06
C PHE A 51 13.13 7.44 9.68
N LYS A 52 14.31 7.59 10.27
CA LYS A 52 15.43 6.66 10.23
C LYS A 52 15.13 5.30 10.89
N GLU A 53 14.58 5.28 12.10
CA GLU A 53 14.26 4.05 12.86
C GLU A 53 13.12 3.25 12.19
N VAL A 54 12.11 3.95 11.67
CA VAL A 54 11.05 3.33 10.85
C VAL A 54 11.65 2.68 9.61
N ASN A 55 12.57 3.36 8.92
CA ASN A 55 13.21 2.81 7.73
C ASN A 55 14.19 1.65 8.05
N GLU A 56 14.79 1.63 9.25
CA GLU A 56 15.63 0.52 9.72
C GLU A 56 14.79 -0.75 9.95
N ILE A 57 13.59 -0.62 10.50
CA ILE A 57 12.68 -1.75 10.79
C ILE A 57 11.91 -2.17 9.53
N PHE A 58 11.30 -1.23 8.81
CA PHE A 58 10.34 -1.51 7.74
C PHE A 58 10.88 -1.26 6.31
N GLY A 59 12.05 -0.66 6.15
CA GLY A 59 12.56 -0.24 4.82
C GLY A 59 12.74 -1.38 3.82
N PHE A 60 12.85 -2.63 4.30
CA PHE A 60 12.92 -3.82 3.45
C PHE A 60 11.62 -4.12 2.69
N LEU A 61 10.48 -3.57 3.14
CA LEU A 61 9.19 -3.67 2.46
C LEU A 61 9.08 -2.72 1.26
N SER A 62 10.09 -1.88 1.01
CA SER A 62 10.09 -1.03 -0.17
C SER A 62 10.12 -1.88 -1.46
N PRO A 63 9.42 -1.46 -2.53
CA PRO A 63 9.39 -2.22 -3.79
C PRO A 63 10.78 -2.54 -4.35
N LYS A 64 11.71 -1.60 -4.21
CA LYS A 64 13.12 -1.78 -4.60
C LYS A 64 13.80 -2.91 -3.82
N GLN A 65 13.55 -3.02 -2.52
CA GLN A 65 14.15 -4.07 -1.69
C GLN A 65 13.46 -5.42 -1.91
N LEU A 66 12.13 -5.46 -2.01
CA LEU A 66 11.36 -6.69 -2.22
C LEU A 66 11.70 -7.39 -3.54
N THR A 67 11.97 -6.62 -4.60
CA THR A 67 12.37 -7.19 -5.89
C THR A 67 13.79 -7.75 -5.88
N THR A 68 14.67 -7.25 -5.01
CA THR A 68 16.08 -7.66 -4.91
C THR A 68 16.38 -8.70 -3.83
N LEU A 69 15.62 -8.73 -2.73
CA LEU A 69 15.83 -9.66 -1.62
C LEU A 69 15.51 -11.09 -2.06
N ASP A 70 16.34 -12.05 -1.67
CA ASP A 70 16.02 -13.46 -1.81
C ASP A 70 15.00 -13.89 -0.73
N ASN A 71 14.36 -15.04 -0.92
CA ASN A 71 13.28 -15.49 -0.02
C ASN A 71 13.79 -15.84 1.38
N LYS A 72 15.05 -16.26 1.53
CA LYS A 72 15.63 -16.57 2.84
C LYS A 72 15.82 -15.28 3.64
N ALA A 73 16.43 -14.26 3.04
CA ALA A 73 16.59 -12.95 3.68
C ALA A 73 15.25 -12.29 3.99
N LEU A 74 14.25 -12.46 3.11
CA LEU A 74 12.88 -11.97 3.34
C LEU A 74 12.24 -12.64 4.56
N LYS A 75 12.38 -13.96 4.68
CA LYS A 75 11.86 -14.73 5.82
C LYS A 75 12.50 -14.33 7.14
N GLU A 76 13.81 -14.10 7.14
CA GLU A 76 14.54 -13.62 8.32
C GLU A 76 14.03 -12.25 8.76
N LYS A 77 13.86 -11.31 7.84
CA LYS A 77 13.33 -9.97 8.15
C LYS A 77 11.87 -9.99 8.63
N ALA A 78 11.02 -10.78 7.98
CA ALA A 78 9.64 -10.97 8.41
C ALA A 78 9.58 -11.60 9.82
N THR A 79 10.46 -12.57 10.11
CA THR A 79 10.56 -13.17 11.44
C THR A 79 10.99 -12.17 12.50
N THR A 80 12.00 -11.33 12.20
CA THR A 80 12.43 -10.26 13.11
C THR A 80 11.28 -9.29 13.39
N LEU A 81 10.52 -8.92 12.36
CA LEU A 81 9.38 -8.01 12.49
C LEU A 81 8.25 -8.62 13.33
N ALA A 82 7.89 -9.89 13.05
CA ALA A 82 6.88 -10.61 13.84
C ALA A 82 7.33 -10.77 15.30
N ASN A 83 8.61 -11.04 15.57
CA ASN A 83 9.10 -11.13 16.94
C ASN A 83 9.07 -9.77 17.68
N LEU A 84 9.27 -8.66 16.96
CA LEU A 84 9.26 -7.32 17.54
C LEU A 84 7.83 -6.89 17.95
N TYR A 85 6.83 -7.35 17.20
CA TYR A 85 5.40 -7.07 17.44
C TYR A 85 4.61 -8.38 17.59
N GLN A 86 5.12 -9.30 18.40
CA GLN A 86 4.58 -10.68 18.52
C GLN A 86 3.14 -10.75 19.05
N ASP A 87 2.71 -9.71 19.78
CA ASP A 87 1.35 -9.63 20.32
C ASP A 87 0.35 -9.18 19.24
N ASP A 88 0.84 -8.54 18.17
CA ASP A 88 0.03 -7.94 17.11
C ASP A 88 0.15 -8.67 15.76
N LEU A 89 1.26 -9.38 15.52
CA LEU A 89 1.59 -9.98 14.23
C LEU A 89 1.74 -11.50 14.34
N ASP A 90 0.92 -12.23 13.58
CA ASP A 90 1.11 -13.66 13.33
C ASP A 90 2.29 -13.85 12.35
N LYS A 91 3.27 -14.64 12.78
CA LYS A 91 4.54 -14.82 12.05
C LYS A 91 4.35 -15.56 10.74
N GLU A 92 3.50 -16.58 10.73
CA GLU A 92 3.24 -17.44 9.60
C GLU A 92 2.43 -16.68 8.54
N GLU A 93 1.40 -15.95 8.96
CA GLU A 93 0.56 -15.10 8.11
C GLU A 93 1.39 -13.96 7.48
N LEU A 94 2.17 -13.24 8.30
CA LEU A 94 2.98 -12.12 7.85
C LEU A 94 3.96 -12.50 6.73
N TYR A 95 4.60 -13.67 6.83
CA TYR A 95 5.51 -14.13 5.77
C TYR A 95 4.77 -14.40 4.46
N VAL A 96 3.61 -15.07 4.53
CA VAL A 96 2.79 -15.40 3.36
C VAL A 96 2.32 -14.14 2.65
N GLU A 97 1.88 -13.13 3.40
CA GLU A 97 1.45 -11.85 2.84
C GLU A 97 2.60 -11.08 2.17
N ILE A 98 3.75 -10.97 2.84
CA ILE A 98 4.93 -10.28 2.28
C ILE A 98 5.43 -11.00 1.02
N GLU A 99 5.43 -12.33 1.01
CA GLU A 99 5.81 -13.12 -0.16
C GLU A 99 4.84 -12.90 -1.34
N SER A 100 3.53 -12.94 -1.08
CA SER A 100 2.50 -12.63 -2.08
C SER A 100 2.68 -11.21 -2.65
N PHE A 101 2.89 -10.23 -1.77
CA PHE A 101 3.12 -8.85 -2.16
C PHE A 101 4.36 -8.69 -3.04
N LYS A 102 5.47 -9.38 -2.71
CA LYS A 102 6.67 -9.40 -3.53
C LYS A 102 6.40 -9.90 -4.95
N TYR A 103 5.57 -10.94 -5.13
CA TYR A 103 5.19 -11.42 -6.46
C TYR A 103 4.35 -10.39 -7.21
N SER A 104 3.40 -9.72 -6.54
CA SER A 104 2.62 -8.64 -7.14
C SER A 104 3.49 -7.46 -7.60
N VAL A 105 4.47 -7.06 -6.79
CA VAL A 105 5.42 -5.98 -7.13
C VAL A 105 6.25 -6.36 -8.35
N LYS A 106 6.75 -7.60 -8.42
CA LYS A 106 7.49 -8.09 -9.60
C LYS A 106 6.63 -8.06 -10.86
N ALA A 107 5.38 -8.50 -10.78
CA ALA A 107 4.45 -8.48 -11.91
C ALA A 107 4.14 -7.06 -12.40
N ALA A 108 4.14 -6.06 -11.52
CA ALA A 108 3.86 -4.66 -11.86
C ALA A 108 5.08 -3.88 -12.39
N THR A 109 6.29 -4.44 -12.29
CA THR A 109 7.54 -3.77 -12.70
C THR A 109 8.07 -4.28 -14.05
N ILE A 110 7.40 -5.27 -14.65
CA ILE A 110 7.67 -5.82 -16.00
C ILE A 110 6.74 -5.13 -16.99
#